data_AF-A0A923XXB8-F1
#
_entry.id   AF-A0A923XXB8-F1
#
_cell.length_a   1.000
_cell.length_b   1.000
_cell.length_c   1.000
_cell.angle_alpha   90.00
_cell.angle_beta   90.00
_cell.angle_gamma   90.00
#
_symmetry.space_group_name_H-M   'P 1'
#
loop_
_entity.id
_entity.type
_entity.pdbx_description
1 polymer ?
#
loop_
_entity_poly.entity_id
_entity_poly.type
_entity_poly.pdbx_seq_one_letter_code
_entity_poly.pdbx_strand_id
1 'polypeptide(L)'
;MFLITEIKLAYKTNGKSYKIYFSTDLDLLPEKINQYYEKRFQIEFLFRDAKQHLGLEVCMSEDQQALTFHFNTCITALNLAKVDDKMNRTERTAFSIINYKRRRHNEKLLKLFIFKFDL
;
A
#
# COMPACT_ATOMS: atom_id res chain seq x y z
N MET A 1 26.75 -21.28 20.49
CA MET A 1 26.52 -19.92 21.01
C MET A 1 25.05 -19.62 20.85
N PHE A 2 24.24 -19.82 21.90
CA PHE A 2 22.81 -19.52 21.86
C PHE A 2 22.65 -18.03 22.20
N LEU A 3 22.28 -17.20 21.21
CA LEU A 3 21.85 -15.84 21.49
C LEU A 3 20.47 -15.95 22.16
N ILE A 4 20.44 -15.76 23.48
CA ILE A 4 19.19 -15.56 24.21
C ILE A 4 18.74 -14.14 23.85
N THR A 5 17.84 -14.03 22.88
CA THR A 5 17.22 -12.76 22.53
C THR A 5 16.09 -12.52 23.51
N GLU A 6 16.17 -11.45 24.30
CA GLU A 6 15.05 -11.01 25.13
C GLU A 6 13.90 -10.51 24.23
N ILE A 7 12.67 -10.92 24.54
CA ILE A 7 11.49 -10.57 23.75
C ILE A 7 10.42 -10.03 24.68
N LYS A 8 9.87 -8.86 24.32
CA LYS A 8 8.71 -8.28 25.00
C LYS A 8 7.43 -8.85 24.41
N LEU A 9 6.55 -9.33 25.28
CA LEU A 9 5.22 -9.82 24.91
C LEU A 9 4.17 -8.74 25.22
N ALA A 10 3.32 -8.44 24.24
CA ALA A 10 2.14 -7.62 24.42
C ALA A 10 0.90 -8.43 24.02
N TYR A 11 -0.20 -8.31 24.75
CA TYR A 11 -1.44 -8.98 24.39
C TYR A 11 -2.64 -8.05 24.47
N LYS A 12 -3.63 -8.31 23.62
CA LYS A 12 -4.91 -7.60 23.57
C LYS A 12 -6.04 -8.62 23.63
N THR A 13 -6.97 -8.42 24.55
CA THR A 13 -8.17 -9.24 24.69
C THR A 13 -9.42 -8.43 24.39
N ASN A 14 -10.37 -9.03 23.67
CA ASN A 14 -11.71 -8.49 23.46
C ASN A 14 -12.77 -9.33 24.21
N GLY A 15 -12.38 -10.07 25.25
CA GLY A 15 -13.26 -10.95 26.03
C GLY A 15 -13.60 -12.29 25.39
N LYS A 16 -13.44 -12.43 24.05
CA LYS A 16 -13.67 -13.68 23.30
C LYS A 16 -12.40 -14.30 22.71
N SER A 17 -11.36 -13.51 22.51
CA SER A 17 -10.11 -13.95 21.90
C SER A 17 -8.93 -13.11 22.40
N TYR A 18 -7.76 -13.73 22.37
CA TYR A 18 -6.49 -13.11 22.72
C TYR A 18 -5.66 -12.93 21.45
N LYS A 19 -5.14 -11.73 21.23
CA LYS A 19 -4.10 -11.44 20.25
C LYS A 19 -2.79 -11.26 21.00
N ILE A 20 -1.77 -12.00 20.61
CA ILE A 20 -0.45 -11.96 21.23
C ILE A 20 0.53 -11.40 20.20
N TYR A 21 1.36 -10.47 20.65
CA TYR A 21 2.35 -9.76 19.86
C TYR A 21 3.71 -9.85 20.54
N PHE A 22 4.76 -9.84 19.73
CA PHE A 22 6.14 -9.94 20.20
C PHE A 22 6.94 -8.78 19.64
N SER A 23 7.88 -8.26 20.43
CA SER A 23 8.79 -7.20 20.04
C SER A 23 10.20 -7.52 20.55
N THR A 24 11.21 -7.30 19.71
CA THR A 24 12.62 -7.31 20.11
C THR A 24 13.04 -5.99 20.75
N ASP A 25 12.25 -4.93 20.57
CA ASP A 25 12.41 -3.66 21.26
C ASP A 25 11.71 -3.75 22.63
N LEU A 26 12.51 -3.75 23.70
CA LEU A 26 12.07 -3.88 25.09
C LEU A 26 11.50 -2.56 25.65
N ASP A 27 11.92 -1.43 25.12
CA ASP A 27 11.50 -0.09 25.56
C ASP A 27 10.15 0.31 24.94
N LEU A 28 9.75 -0.36 23.85
CA LEU A 28 8.52 -0.05 23.15
C LEU A 28 7.27 -0.27 24.01
N LEU A 29 6.44 0.75 24.15
CA LEU A 29 5.17 0.68 24.88
C LEU A 29 4.22 -0.38 24.26
N PRO A 30 3.53 -1.20 25.07
CA PRO A 30 2.60 -2.22 24.57
C PRO A 30 1.53 -1.68 23.61
N GLU A 31 1.05 -0.45 23.83
CA GLU A 31 0.07 0.22 22.98
C GLU A 31 0.64 0.49 21.58
N LYS A 32 1.92 0.89 21.51
CA LYS A 32 2.62 1.09 20.24
C LYS A 32 2.83 -0.22 19.49
N ILE A 33 3.18 -1.29 20.21
CA ILE A 33 3.27 -2.65 19.62
C ILE A 33 1.93 -2.99 18.95
N ASN A 34 0.82 -2.86 19.68
CA ASN A 34 -0.51 -3.11 19.11
C ASN A 34 -0.81 -2.23 17.89
N GLN A 35 -0.52 -0.92 17.96
CA GLN A 35 -0.73 0.00 16.83
C GLN A 35 0.09 -0.37 15.58
N TYR A 36 1.34 -0.80 15.74
CA TYR A 36 2.17 -1.23 14.63
C TYR A 36 1.63 -2.50 13.98
N TYR A 37 1.24 -3.49 14.78
CA TYR A 37 0.62 -4.70 14.28
C TYR A 37 -0.72 -4.44 13.57
N GLU A 38 -1.53 -3.50 14.07
CA GLU A 38 -2.78 -3.07 13.40
C GLU A 38 -2.49 -2.40 12.05
N LYS A 39 -1.43 -1.58 11.95
CA LYS A 39 -1.02 -0.93 10.70
C LYS A 39 -0.33 -1.88 9.72
N ARG A 40 0.15 -3.05 10.15
CA ARG A 40 0.87 -4.01 9.30
C ARG A 40 0.06 -4.45 8.08
N PHE A 41 -1.27 -4.50 8.19
CA PHE A 41 -2.14 -4.89 7.08
C PHE A 41 -2.14 -3.89 5.91
N GLN A 42 -1.59 -2.68 6.10
CA GLN A 42 -1.49 -1.70 5.01
C GLN A 42 -0.67 -2.19 3.82
N ILE A 43 0.32 -3.04 4.05
CA ILE A 43 1.16 -3.61 2.97
C ILE A 43 0.34 -4.54 2.05
N GLU A 44 -0.67 -5.22 2.58
CA GLU A 44 -1.53 -6.11 1.80
C GLU A 44 -2.37 -5.35 0.79
N PHE A 45 -2.82 -4.14 1.13
CA PHE A 45 -3.52 -3.26 0.18
C PHE A 45 -2.59 -2.83 -0.95
N LEU A 46 -1.32 -2.56 -0.67
CA LEU A 46 -0.33 -2.22 -1.70
C LEU A 46 -0.18 -3.35 -2.71
N PHE A 47 0.03 -4.58 -2.24
CA PHE A 47 0.16 -5.73 -3.12
C PHE A 47 -1.13 -6.06 -3.86
N ARG A 48 -2.29 -6.03 -3.18
CA ARG A 48 -3.59 -6.27 -3.82
C ARG A 48 -3.84 -5.29 -4.97
N ASP A 49 -3.68 -4.00 -4.72
CA ASP A 49 -3.93 -2.96 -5.71
C ASP A 49 -2.94 -3.09 -6.89
N ALA A 50 -1.67 -3.38 -6.60
CA ALA A 50 -0.65 -3.56 -7.63
C ALA A 50 -0.94 -4.77 -8.53
N LYS A 51 -1.33 -5.90 -7.94
CA LYS A 51 -1.73 -7.12 -8.68
C LYS A 51 -2.96 -6.87 -9.54
N GLN A 52 -4.05 -6.40 -8.93
CA GLN A 52 -5.34 -6.30 -9.59
C GLN A 52 -5.42 -5.16 -10.62
N HIS A 53 -4.66 -4.08 -10.41
CA HIS A 53 -4.83 -2.87 -11.20
C HIS A 53 -3.58 -2.40 -11.93
N LEU A 54 -2.38 -2.84 -11.57
CA LEU A 54 -1.13 -2.34 -12.17
C LEU A 54 -0.31 -3.44 -12.86
N GLY A 55 -0.85 -4.66 -12.96
CA GLY A 55 -0.23 -5.75 -13.71
C GLY A 55 1.01 -6.33 -13.05
N LEU A 56 1.10 -6.28 -11.71
CA LEU A 56 2.27 -6.78 -10.97
C LEU A 56 2.63 -8.23 -11.36
N GLU A 57 1.63 -9.08 -11.62
CA GLU A 57 1.79 -10.50 -11.94
C GLU A 57 1.77 -10.80 -13.46
N VAL A 58 1.79 -9.78 -14.31
CA VAL A 58 1.67 -9.95 -15.77
C VAL A 58 3.03 -10.17 -16.45
N CYS A 59 4.14 -9.78 -15.81
CA CYS A 59 5.46 -9.97 -16.39
C CYS A 59 5.85 -11.44 -16.42
N MET A 60 6.11 -11.96 -17.63
CA MET A 60 6.54 -13.33 -17.90
C MET A 60 8.00 -13.38 -18.37
N SER A 61 8.83 -12.41 -17.96
CA SER A 61 10.25 -12.43 -18.29
C SER A 61 10.99 -13.45 -17.44
N GLU A 62 11.95 -14.16 -18.05
CA GLU A 62 12.88 -15.05 -17.34
C GLU A 62 14.10 -14.29 -16.79
N ASP A 63 14.33 -13.06 -17.23
CA ASP A 63 15.43 -12.23 -16.74
C ASP A 63 15.08 -11.61 -15.37
N GLN A 64 15.95 -11.86 -14.40
CA GLN A 64 15.81 -11.36 -13.04
C GLN A 64 15.80 -9.82 -12.98
N GLN A 65 16.60 -9.15 -13.82
CA GLN A 65 16.66 -7.68 -13.82
C GLN A 65 15.36 -7.10 -14.37
N ALA A 66 14.84 -7.65 -15.47
CA ALA A 66 13.53 -7.29 -16.03
C ALA A 66 12.39 -7.50 -15.02
N LEU A 67 12.35 -8.63 -14.31
CA LEU A 67 11.36 -8.89 -13.26
C LEU A 67 11.45 -7.87 -12.13
N THR A 68 12.66 -7.61 -11.64
CA THR A 68 12.91 -6.63 -10.57
C THR A 68 12.45 -5.23 -10.98
N PHE A 69 12.80 -4.82 -12.20
CA PHE A 69 12.38 -3.54 -12.75
C PHE A 69 10.85 -3.44 -12.87
N HIS A 70 10.18 -4.50 -13.35
CA HIS A 70 8.72 -4.54 -13.47
C HIS A 70 8.04 -4.38 -12.11
N PHE A 71 8.43 -5.17 -11.10
CA PHE A 71 7.84 -5.09 -9.77
C PHE A 71 8.02 -3.71 -9.14
N ASN A 72 9.24 -3.15 -9.22
CA ASN A 72 9.53 -1.82 -8.72
C ASN A 72 8.70 -0.75 -9.44
N THR A 73 8.53 -0.87 -10.76
CA THR A 73 7.73 0.07 -11.55
C THR A 73 6.26 0.02 -11.15
N CYS A 74 5.66 -1.18 -11.03
CA CYS A 74 4.26 -1.33 -10.60
C CYS A 74 4.02 -0.72 -9.21
N ILE A 75 4.88 -1.01 -8.24
CA ILE A 75 4.76 -0.48 -6.87
C ILE A 75 4.98 1.04 -6.85
N THR A 76 5.98 1.53 -7.59
CA THR A 76 6.27 2.97 -7.70
C THR A 76 5.10 3.72 -8.32
N ALA A 77 4.50 3.19 -9.39
CA ALA A 77 3.31 3.78 -10.01
C ALA A 77 2.13 3.88 -9.03
N LEU A 78 1.92 2.86 -8.19
CA LEU A 78 0.88 2.89 -7.15
C LEU A 78 1.15 3.96 -6.09
N ASN A 79 2.39 4.05 -5.61
CA ASN A 79 2.78 5.05 -4.63
C ASN A 79 2.66 6.46 -5.18
N LEU A 80 3.07 6.68 -6.44
CA LEU A 80 2.92 7.96 -7.12
C LEU A 80 1.44 8.35 -7.25
N ALA A 81 0.57 7.41 -7.64
CA ALA A 81 -0.87 7.63 -7.70
C ALA A 81 -1.46 8.02 -6.33
N LYS A 82 -1.01 7.37 -5.24
CA LYS A 82 -1.44 7.70 -3.87
C LYS A 82 -1.00 9.10 -3.44
N VAL A 83 0.24 9.48 -3.74
CA VAL A 83 0.78 10.82 -3.45
C VAL A 83 0.03 11.87 -4.25
N ASP A 84 -0.17 11.64 -5.54
CA ASP A 84 -0.89 12.54 -6.43
C ASP A 84 -2.36 12.74 -6.00
N ASP A 85 -3.08 11.67 -5.66
CA ASP A 85 -4.45 11.80 -5.12
C ASP A 85 -4.46 12.57 -3.80
N LYS A 86 -3.50 12.30 -2.90
CA LYS A 86 -3.40 13.01 -1.62
C LYS A 86 -3.12 14.50 -1.79
N MET A 87 -2.36 14.90 -2.81
CA MET A 87 -2.03 16.30 -3.09
C MET A 87 -3.17 17.06 -3.77
N ASN A 88 -3.90 16.41 -4.67
CA ASN A 88 -4.90 17.07 -5.52
C ASN A 88 -6.34 16.94 -5.02
N ARG A 89 -6.60 16.09 -4.02
CA ARG A 89 -7.96 15.85 -3.52
C ARG A 89 -8.26 16.73 -2.31
N THR A 90 -9.39 17.43 -2.38
CA THR A 90 -9.93 18.27 -1.29
C THR A 90 -10.47 17.43 -0.14
N GLU A 91 -11.11 16.29 -0.43
CA GLU A 91 -11.67 15.39 0.57
C GLU A 91 -10.67 14.31 1.02
N ARG A 92 -10.53 14.15 2.34
CA ARG A 92 -9.66 13.13 2.95
C ARG A 92 -10.38 11.79 3.13
N THR A 93 -10.80 11.17 2.02
CA THR A 93 -11.33 9.80 2.06
C THR A 93 -10.22 8.77 1.80
N ALA A 94 -10.50 7.48 2.07
CA ALA A 94 -9.59 6.40 1.71
C ALA A 94 -9.28 6.39 0.20
N PHE A 95 -8.01 6.10 -0.13
CA PHE A 95 -7.55 5.99 -1.50
C PHE A 95 -8.16 4.75 -2.17
N SER A 96 -8.59 4.90 -3.44
CA SER A 96 -9.04 3.80 -4.29
C SER A 96 -8.44 3.98 -5.67
N ILE A 97 -7.60 3.03 -6.08
CA ILE A 97 -6.91 3.08 -7.38
C ILE A 97 -7.90 3.03 -8.55
N ILE A 98 -9.04 2.34 -8.41
CA ILE A 98 -10.09 2.28 -9.44
C ILE A 98 -10.70 3.67 -9.67
N ASN A 99 -11.09 4.34 -8.58
CA ASN A 99 -11.68 5.68 -8.65
C ASN A 99 -10.66 6.69 -9.17
N TYR A 100 -9.41 6.60 -8.72
CA TYR A 100 -8.31 7.42 -9.19
C TYR A 100 -8.11 7.28 -10.71
N LYS A 101 -7.98 6.05 -11.20
CA LYS A 101 -7.83 5.76 -12.64
C LYS A 101 -9.00 6.29 -13.45
N ARG A 102 -10.24 6.06 -12.99
CA ARG A 102 -11.45 6.54 -13.67
C ARG A 102 -11.46 8.07 -13.78
N ARG A 103 -11.17 8.77 -12.68
CA ARG A 103 -11.07 10.24 -12.67
C ARG A 103 -10.01 10.75 -13.64
N ARG A 104 -8.77 10.27 -13.54
CA ARG A 104 -7.67 10.69 -14.43
C ARG A 104 -7.97 10.37 -15.90
N HIS A 105 -8.60 9.24 -16.18
CA HIS A 105 -9.04 8.88 -17.52
C HIS A 105 -10.10 9.85 -18.05
N ASN A 106 -11.13 10.14 -17.26
CA ASN A 106 -12.19 11.07 -17.64
C ASN A 106 -11.65 12.50 -17.83
N GLU A 107 -10.79 12.98 -16.93
CA GLU A 107 -10.11 14.27 -17.06
C GLU A 107 -9.30 14.35 -18.36
N LYS A 108 -8.57 13.29 -18.71
CA LYS A 108 -7.81 13.22 -19.96
C LYS A 108 -8.74 13.27 -21.17
N LEU A 109 -9.83 12.50 -21.18
CA LEU A 109 -10.81 12.49 -22.28
C LEU A 109 -11.45 13.87 -22.47
N LEU A 110 -11.84 14.53 -21.38
CA LEU A 110 -12.42 15.88 -21.43
C LEU A 110 -11.43 16.88 -22.01
N LYS A 111 -10.17 16.86 -21.57
CA LYS A 111 -9.12 17.73 -22.14
C LYS A 111 -8.93 17.50 -23.63
N LEU A 112 -8.91 16.25 -24.07
CA LEU A 112 -8.80 15.90 -25.49
C LEU A 112 -10.03 16.35 -26.28
N PHE A 113 -11.23 16.23 -25.71
CA PHE A 113 -12.46 16.70 -26.32
C PHE A 113 -12.41 18.22 -26.53
N ILE A 114 -12.15 18.97 -25.46
CA ILE A 114 -12.05 20.44 -25.49
C ILE A 114 -11.00 20.87 -26.53
N PHE A 115 -9.81 20.27 -26.49
CA PHE A 115 -8.73 20.57 -27.45
C PHE A 115 -9.11 20.25 -28.91
N LYS A 116 -9.82 19.14 -29.16
CA LYS A 116 -10.16 18.72 -30.53
C LYS A 116 -11.29 19.55 -31.15
N PHE A 117 -12.16 20.10 -30.31
CA PHE A 117 -13.32 20.88 -30.75
C PHE A 117 -13.15 22.40 -30.51
N ASP A 118 -11.94 22.85 -30.15
CA ASP A 118 -11.60 24.25 -29.86
C ASP A 118 -12.62 24.95 -28.94
N LEU A 119 -13.07 24.24 -27.89
CA LEU A 119 -13.93 24.79 -26.83
C LEU A 119 -13.13 25.45 -25.69
#